data_AF-A0A257RQ08-F1
#
_entry.id   AF-A0A257RQ08-F1
#
_cell.length_a   1.000
_cell.length_b   1.000
_cell.length_c   1.000
_cell.angle_alpha   90.00
_cell.angle_beta   90.00
_cell.angle_gamma   90.00
#
_symmetry.space_group_name_H-M   'P 1'
#
loop_
_entity.id
_entity.type
_entity.pdbx_description
1 polymer ?
#
loop_
_entity_poly.entity_id
_entity_poly.type
_entity_poly.pdbx_seq_one_letter_code
_entity_poly.pdbx_strand_id
1 'polypeptide(L)' 'MKVQQPGDQLVRRGGRLYRINKKNPRRKARQG' A
#
# COMPACT_ATOMS: atom_id res chain seq x y z
N MET A 1 6.72 3.10 5.47
CA MET A 1 5.23 3.07 5.28
C MET A 1 4.62 2.03 6.22
N LYS A 2 3.35 2.16 6.66
CA LYS A 2 2.68 1.18 7.54
C LYS A 2 1.30 0.73 7.04
N VAL A 3 0.92 -0.50 7.38
CA VAL A 3 -0.45 -1.04 7.29
C VAL A 3 -1.31 -0.26 8.29
N GLN A 4 -2.48 0.24 7.87
CA GLN A 4 -3.34 1.04 8.75
C GLN A 4 -4.75 0.48 8.87
N GLN A 5 -5.23 -0.25 7.87
CA GLN A 5 -6.59 -0.77 7.82
C GLN A 5 -6.60 -2.22 7.33
N PRO A 6 -7.65 -3.00 7.65
CA PRO A 6 -7.84 -4.32 7.09
C PRO A 6 -7.82 -4.30 5.55
N GLY A 7 -7.05 -5.20 4.95
CA GLY A 7 -6.89 -5.29 3.49
C GLY A 7 -5.81 -4.36 2.92
N ASP A 8 -5.16 -3.54 3.74
CA ASP A 8 -3.91 -2.90 3.34
C ASP A 8 -2.80 -3.96 3.24
N GLN A 9 -2.06 -3.95 2.14
CA GLN A 9 -0.91 -4.80 1.90
C GLN A 9 0.28 -3.95 1.48
N LEU A 10 1.44 -4.21 2.07
CA LEU A 10 2.69 -3.57 1.68
C LEU A 10 3.39 -4.43 0.63
N VAL A 11 3.72 -3.84 -0.52
CA VAL A 11 4.39 -4.51 -1.64
C VAL A 11 5.56 -3.68 -2.14
N ARG A 12 6.65 -4.32 -2.56
CA ARG A 12 7.78 -3.66 -3.22
C ARG A 12 7.64 -3.78 -4.74
N ARG A 13 7.73 -2.66 -5.47
CA ARG A 13 7.68 -2.62 -6.95
C ARG A 13 8.70 -1.61 -7.46
N GLY A 14 9.62 -2.03 -8.32
CA GLY A 14 10.67 -1.15 -8.86
C GLY A 14 11.48 -0.43 -7.78
N GLY A 15 11.90 -1.15 -6.73
CA GLY A 15 12.69 -0.59 -5.62
C GLY A 15 11.92 0.28 -4.62
N ARG A 16 10.63 0.57 -4.85
CA ARG A 16 9.81 1.42 -3.96
C ARG A 16 8.78 0.59 -3.19
N LEU A 17 8.46 1.03 -1.97
CA LEU A 17 7.42 0.43 -1.13
C LEU A 17 6.06 1.08 -1.42
N TYR A 18 5.04 0.25 -1.62
CA TYR A 18 3.66 0.68 -1.86
C TYR A 18 2.75 0.05 -0.83
N ARG A 19 1.73 0.79 -0.39
CA ARG A 19 0.56 0.22 0.26
C ARG A 19 -0.52 0.11 -0.79
N ILE A 20 -0.99 -1.10 -1.02
CA ILE A 20 -2.14 -1.37 -1.87
C ILE A 20 -3.30 -1.83 -1.00
N ASN A 21 -4.53 -1.47 -1.37
CA ASN A 21 -5.72 -2.05 -0.79
C ASN A 21 -6.68 -2.35 -1.95
N LYS A 22 -6.98 -3.65 -2.14
CA LYS A 22 -7.87 -4.10 -3.22
C LYS A 22 -9.35 -3.88 -2.89
N LYS A 23 -9.70 -3.83 -1.61
CA LYS A 23 -11.08 -3.57 -1.14
C LYS A 23 -11.43 -2.08 -1.18
N ASN A 24 -10.45 -1.22 -0.89
CA ASN A 24 -10.61 0.24 -0.97
C ASN A 24 -9.43 0.90 -1.73
N PRO A 25 -9.56 1.13 -3.05
CA PRO A 25 -8.50 1.70 -3.87
C PRO A 25 -8.03 3.10 -3.46
N ARG A 26 -8.86 3.90 -2.77
CA ARG A 26 -8.50 5.25 -2.30
C ARG A 26 -7.42 5.24 -1.22
N ARG A 27 -7.17 4.09 -0.59
CA ARG A 27 -6.16 3.91 0.46
C ARG A 27 -4.78 3.55 -0.08
N LYS A 28 -4.65 3.35 -1.40
CA LYS A 28 -3.37 3.09 -2.06
C LYS A 28 -2.44 4.28 -1.85
N ALA A 29 -1.19 4.01 -1.51
CA ALA A 29 -0.17 5.04 -1.36
C ALA A 29 1.22 4.47 -1.68
N ARG A 30 2.19 5.35 -1.90
CA ARG A 30 3.58 5.01 -2.20
C ARG A 30 4.49 5.68 -1.17
N GLN A 31 5.52 4.97 -0.72
CA GLN A 31 6.65 5.61 -0.04
C GLN A 31 7.51 6.28 -1.12
N GLY A 32 7.51 7.61 -1.10
CA GLY A 32 8.52 8.42 -1.78
C GLY A 32 9.89 8.08 -1.24
#